data_AF-A0A947VMV1-F1
#
_entry.id   AF-A0A947VMV1-F1
#
_cell.length_a   1.000
_cell.length_b   1.000
_cell.length_c   1.000
_cell.angle_alpha   90.00
_cell.angle_beta   90.00
_cell.angle_gamma   90.00
#
_symmetry.space_group_name_H-M   'P 1'
#
loop_
_entity.id
_entity.type
_entity.pdbx_description
1 polymer ?
#
loop_
_entity_poly.entity_id
_entity_poly.type
_entity_poly.pdbx_seq_one_letter_code
_entity_poly.pdbx_strand_id
1 'polypeptide(L)'
;MKTKRKIFLPKWQRWFIIPFFVGTWSFITYMEFFNLENSEKLGLVGYIFMTVLFLGLAAMMWLMTSGRLPAYIIEETKEKEK
;
A
#
# COMPACT_ATOMS: atom_id res chain seq x y z
N MET A 1 32.25 -3.51 10.39
CA MET A 1 31.36 -4.14 9.38
C MET A 1 29.95 -3.66 9.65
N LYS A 2 29.27 -3.11 8.64
CA LYS A 2 27.84 -2.76 8.73
C LYS A 2 27.02 -4.01 8.46
N THR A 3 26.15 -4.40 9.40
CA THR A 3 25.22 -5.51 9.20
C THR A 3 23.90 -4.94 8.70
N LYS A 4 23.44 -5.36 7.51
CA LYS A 4 22.13 -4.93 6.95
C LYS A 4 21.08 -6.01 7.23
N ARG A 5 20.05 -5.71 8.02
CA ARG A 5 18.92 -6.60 8.27
C ARG A 5 17.68 -6.10 7.52
N LYS A 6 17.17 -6.90 6.58
CA LYS A 6 15.93 -6.61 5.84
C LYS A 6 14.74 -7.10 6.66
N ILE A 7 13.76 -6.24 6.90
CA ILE A 7 12.53 -6.61 7.60
C ILE A 7 11.37 -6.61 6.62
N PHE A 8 10.58 -7.68 6.68
CA PHE A 8 9.44 -7.93 5.80
C PHE A 8 8.15 -7.89 6.62
N LEU A 9 7.04 -7.57 5.96
CA LEU A 9 5.74 -7.55 6.63
C LEU A 9 5.22 -8.98 6.87
N PRO A 10 4.49 -9.21 7.98
CA PRO A 10 3.85 -10.49 8.24
C PRO A 10 2.88 -10.89 7.11
N LYS A 11 2.97 -12.14 6.66
CA LYS A 11 2.11 -12.66 5.57
C LYS A 11 0.62 -12.63 5.90
N TRP A 12 0.24 -12.70 7.18
CA TRP A 12 -1.19 -12.58 7.56
C TRP A 12 -1.74 -11.21 7.19
N GLN A 13 -0.92 -10.15 7.24
CA GLN A 13 -1.39 -8.78 7.10
C GLN A 13 -2.06 -8.55 5.74
N ARG A 14 -1.64 -9.33 4.73
CA ARG A 14 -2.26 -9.39 3.41
C ARG A 14 -3.76 -9.73 3.46
N TRP A 15 -4.18 -10.61 4.38
CA TRP A 15 -5.59 -10.98 4.55
C TRP A 15 -6.46 -9.84 5.07
N PHE A 16 -5.88 -8.85 5.76
CA PHE A 16 -6.60 -7.65 6.19
C PHE A 16 -6.50 -6.52 5.15
N ILE A 17 -5.32 -6.33 4.58
CA ILE A 17 -5.06 -5.24 3.63
C ILE A 17 -5.88 -5.41 2.35
N ILE A 18 -5.94 -6.62 1.77
CA ILE A 18 -6.67 -6.85 0.52
C ILE A 18 -8.15 -6.46 0.64
N PRO A 19 -8.94 -7.02 1.57
CA PRO A 19 -10.35 -6.66 1.69
C PRO A 19 -10.55 -5.20 2.06
N PHE A 20 -9.65 -4.61 2.85
CA PHE A 20 -9.68 -3.18 3.15
C PHE A 20 -9.50 -2.33 1.89
N PHE A 21 -8.53 -2.67 1.05
CA PHE A 21 -8.28 -1.99 -0.23
C PHE A 21 -9.48 -2.14 -1.18
N VAL A 22 -10.00 -3.35 -1.34
CA VAL A 22 -11.16 -3.62 -2.19
C VAL A 22 -12.38 -2.84 -1.69
N GLY A 23 -12.66 -2.88 -0.38
CA GLY A 23 -13.78 -2.15 0.21
C GLY A 23 -13.65 -0.64 0.03
N THR A 24 -12.46 -0.08 0.25
CA THR A 24 -12.22 1.36 0.07
C THR A 24 -12.35 1.76 -1.40
N TRP A 25 -11.79 0.97 -2.32
CA TRP A 25 -11.90 1.24 -3.75
C TRP A 25 -13.35 1.17 -4.22
N SER A 26 -14.09 0.10 -3.87
CA SER A 26 -15.51 -0.02 -4.19
C SER A 26 -16.36 1.11 -3.60
N PHE A 27 -16.05 1.55 -2.38
CA PHE A 27 -16.72 2.69 -1.77
C PHE A 27 -16.47 3.99 -2.54
N ILE A 28 -15.23 4.26 -2.93
CA ILE A 28 -14.87 5.44 -3.74
C ILE A 28 -15.57 5.38 -5.10
N THR A 29 -15.54 4.24 -5.78
CA THR A 29 -16.23 4.04 -7.06
C THR A 29 -17.74 4.25 -6.92
N TYR A 30 -18.34 3.73 -5.85
CA TYR A 30 -19.77 3.94 -5.59
C TYR A 30 -20.09 5.43 -5.39
N MET A 31 -19.27 6.13 -4.60
CA MET A 31 -19.45 7.56 -4.35
C MET A 31 -19.28 8.42 -5.60
N GLU A 32 -18.36 8.06 -6.50
CA GLU A 32 -18.13 8.84 -7.73
C GLU A 32 -19.21 8.60 -8.80
N PHE A 33 -19.73 7.37 -8.94
CA PHE A 33 -20.62 7.01 -10.05
C PHE A 33 -22.10 6.83 -9.67
N PHE A 34 -22.41 6.55 -8.40
CA PHE A 34 -23.76 6.19 -7.96
C PHE A 34 -24.36 7.17 -6.95
N ASN A 35 -23.58 8.13 -6.45
CA ASN A 35 -24.09 9.18 -5.55
C ASN A 35 -24.32 10.48 -6.35
N LEU A 36 -25.59 10.82 -6.57
CA LEU A 36 -26.04 11.99 -7.34
C LEU A 36 -25.53 13.34 -6.78
N GLU A 37 -25.13 13.39 -5.51
CA GLU A 37 -24.63 14.61 -4.86
C GLU A 37 -23.10 14.78 -4.99
N ASN A 38 -22.38 13.69 -5.28
CA ASN A 38 -20.92 13.68 -5.41
C ASN A 38 -20.43 13.26 -6.80
N SER A 39 -21.33 12.84 -7.67
CA SER A 39 -21.02 12.50 -9.05
C SER A 39 -20.37 13.71 -9.73
N GLU A 40 -19.18 13.50 -10.30
CA GLU A 40 -18.34 14.49 -10.99
C GLU A 40 -17.36 15.32 -10.15
N LYS A 41 -17.20 15.07 -8.84
CA LYS A 41 -16.16 15.79 -8.06
C LYS A 41 -14.74 15.48 -8.51
N LEU A 42 -14.42 14.23 -8.84
CA LEU A 42 -13.12 13.84 -9.38
C LEU A 42 -13.14 13.85 -10.92
N GLY A 43 -14.29 13.53 -11.51
CA GLY A 43 -14.42 13.28 -12.94
C GLY A 43 -13.68 12.01 -13.37
N LEU A 44 -13.91 11.56 -14.62
CA LEU A 44 -13.32 10.31 -15.13
C LEU A 44 -11.79 10.28 -15.02
N VAL A 45 -11.12 11.39 -15.37
CA VAL A 45 -9.66 11.50 -15.36
C VAL A 45 -9.11 11.44 -13.94
N GLY A 46 -9.74 12.17 -13.00
CA GLY A 46 -9.35 12.15 -11.59
C GLY A 46 -9.58 10.78 -10.96
N TYR A 47 -10.69 10.12 -11.29
CA TYR A 47 -10.98 8.76 -10.86
C TYR A 47 -9.94 7.74 -11.35
N ILE A 48 -9.57 7.79 -12.63
CA ILE A 48 -8.55 6.90 -13.20
C ILE A 48 -7.19 7.15 -12.52
N PHE A 49 -6.80 8.41 -12.36
CA PHE A 49 -5.56 8.77 -11.68
C PHE A 49 -5.51 8.23 -10.24
N MET A 50 -6.58 8.43 -9.47
CA MET A 50 -6.71 7.90 -8.11
C MET A 50 -6.69 6.38 -8.08
N THR A 51 -7.35 5.72 -9.04
CA THR A 51 -7.36 4.26 -9.17
C THR A 51 -5.94 3.73 -9.43
N VAL A 52 -5.18 4.38 -10.30
CA VAL A 52 -3.77 4.00 -10.59
C VAL A 52 -2.91 4.14 -9.33
N LEU A 53 -3.03 5.24 -8.59
CA LEU A 53 -2.33 5.42 -7.32
C LEU A 53 -2.69 4.33 -6.31
N PHE A 54 -3.98 4.00 -6.19
CA PHE A 54 -4.47 2.98 -5.28
C PHE A 54 -3.93 1.59 -5.62
N LEU A 55 -3.93 1.24 -6.92
CA LEU A 55 -3.35 -0.01 -7.41
C LEU A 55 -1.84 -0.07 -7.18
N GLY A 56 -1.14 1.06 -7.35
CA GLY A 56 0.29 1.17 -7.04
C GLY A 56 0.60 0.87 -5.58
N LEU A 57 -0.16 1.45 -4.66
CA LEU A 57 -0.04 1.16 -3.22
C LEU A 57 -0.37 -0.30 -2.90
N ALA A 58 -1.44 -0.85 -3.48
CA ALA A 58 -1.80 -2.25 -3.28
C ALA A 58 -0.69 -3.20 -3.76
N ALA A 59 -0.10 -2.93 -4.92
CA ALA A 59 1.03 -3.69 -5.46
C ALA A 59 2.26 -3.59 -4.56
N MET A 60 2.55 -2.40 -4.03
CA MET A 60 3.68 -2.19 -3.11
C MET A 60 3.51 -2.99 -1.82
N MET A 61 2.33 -2.94 -1.20
CA MET A 61 1.99 -3.72 0.00
C MET A 61 2.05 -5.23 -0.28
N TRP A 62 1.64 -5.65 -1.47
CA TRP A 62 1.77 -7.04 -1.89
C TRP A 62 3.23 -7.50 -2.01
N LEU A 63 4.09 -6.66 -2.60
CA LEU A 63 5.53 -6.94 -2.70
C LEU A 63 6.19 -6.99 -1.31
N MET A 64 5.75 -6.13 -0.38
CA MET A 64 6.24 -6.14 1.01
C MET A 64 5.83 -7.38 1.79
N THR A 65 4.57 -7.80 1.66
CA THR A 65 4.04 -8.99 2.37
C THR A 65 4.49 -10.31 1.73
N SER A 66 4.85 -10.31 0.44
CA SER A 66 5.41 -11.49 -0.24
C SER A 66 6.91 -11.72 0.02
N GLY A 67 7.57 -10.81 0.75
CA GLY A 67 9.00 -10.91 1.04
C GLY A 67 9.91 -10.49 -0.13
N ARG A 68 9.35 -9.90 -1.19
CA ARG A 68 10.11 -9.42 -2.35
C ARG A 68 10.65 -8.01 -2.15
N LEU A 69 9.93 -7.17 -1.39
CA LEU A 69 10.32 -5.81 -1.07
C LEU A 69 10.46 -5.66 0.45
N PRO A 70 11.64 -5.28 0.98
CA PRO A 70 11.76 -5.02 2.41
C PRO A 70 10.96 -3.76 2.76
N ALA A 71 10.22 -3.81 3.87
CA ALA A 71 9.53 -2.64 4.39
C ALA A 71 10.52 -1.59 4.92
N TYR A 72 11.61 -2.05 5.55
CA TYR A 72 12.71 -1.21 6.02
C TYR A 72 14.00 -2.04 6.17
N ILE A 73 15.14 -1.35 6.12
CA ILE A 73 16.48 -1.92 6.27
C ILE A 73 17.11 -1.31 7.52
N ILE A 74 17.48 -2.14 8.49
CA ILE A 74 18.25 -1.70 9.66
C ILE A 74 19.73 -1.87 9.32
N GLU A 75 20.49 -0.77 9.41
CA GLU A 75 21.95 -0.78 9.34
C GLU A 75 22.52 -0.71 10.76
N GLU A 76 23.00 -1.83 11.29
CA GLU A 76 23.72 -1.83 12.57
C GLU A 76 25.19 -1.48 12.30
N THR A 77 25.63 -0.35 12.85
CA THR A 77 27.06 -0.03 12.95
C THR A 77 27.55 -0.61 14.27
N LYS A 78 28.40 -1.64 14.22
CA LYS A 78 29.09 -2.13 15.42
C LYS A 78 30.03 -1.02 15.93
N GLU A 79 29.57 -0.19 16.84
CA GLU A 79 30.48 0.56 17.70
C GLU A 79 31.22 -0.48 18.54
N LYS A 80 32.55 -0.47 18.45
CA LYS A 80 33.38 -1.29 19.32
C LYS A 80 33.18 -0.74 20.73
N GLU A 81 32.39 -1.43 21.56
CA GLU A 81 32.45 -1.25 23.01
C GLU A 81 33.92 -1.45 23.43
N LYS A 82 34.44 -0.42 24.09
CA LYS A 82 35.84 -0.27 24.50
C LYS A 82 36.04 -0.89 25.88
#